data_AF-A0A7R9UHB1-F1
#
_entry.id   AF-A0A7R9UHB1-F1
#
_cell.length_a   1.000
_cell.length_b   1.000
_cell.length_c   1.000
_cell.angle_alpha   90.00
_cell.angle_beta   90.00
_cell.angle_gamma   90.00
#
_symmetry.space_group_name_H-M   'P 1'
#
loop_
_entity.id
_entity.type
_entity.pdbx_description
1 polymer ?
#
loop_
_entity_poly.entity_id
_entity_poly.type
_entity_poly.pdbx_seq_one_letter_code
_entity_poly.pdbx_strand_id
1 'polypeptide(L)'
;SASRWTALRRSALARVLALDRQAYLAMVGELAGRLPRSELPNRQGVPLSPGASAQAIVRADGAIDDCTLANVTYAESPLDVLLLRVFRACVRDEIGYASDQPAMAGLAEEGRTYMLRASEAEQQQMVVNVLRRLFTPVGPPFYRIFMSGIWGERRLGPWFWAPALTSWVTPLFFKFLVGPSTPNYRADGELGGLVVEKCRFLQESGCKGLCVHQCKLPAQRFFAEDLGLPLTVSPNFET
;
A
#
# COMPACT_ATOMS: atom_id res chain seq x y z
N SER A 1 -9.93 -15.66 36.72
CA SER A 1 -11.06 -16.26 35.99
C SER A 1 -11.49 -15.45 34.75
N ALA A 2 -11.31 -14.13 34.68
CA ALA A 2 -11.66 -13.32 33.49
C ALA A 2 -10.68 -13.44 32.30
N SER A 3 -9.36 -13.48 32.56
CA SER A 3 -8.32 -13.50 31.51
C SER A 3 -8.36 -14.73 30.59
N ARG A 4 -8.71 -15.91 31.13
CA ARG A 4 -8.82 -17.16 30.36
C ARG A 4 -9.96 -17.11 29.34
N TRP A 5 -11.07 -16.46 29.67
CA TRP A 5 -12.19 -16.27 28.74
C TRP A 5 -11.85 -15.29 27.63
N THR A 6 -11.13 -14.21 27.93
CA THR A 6 -10.60 -13.28 26.92
C THR A 6 -9.65 -13.98 25.95
N ALA A 7 -8.71 -14.80 26.46
CA ALA A 7 -7.79 -15.55 25.61
C ALA A 7 -8.50 -16.56 24.70
N LEU A 8 -9.47 -17.32 25.24
CA LEU A 8 -10.28 -18.26 24.46
C LEU A 8 -11.06 -17.54 23.37
N ARG A 9 -11.72 -16.43 23.71
CA ARG A 9 -12.48 -15.63 22.75
C ARG A 9 -11.59 -15.08 21.64
N ARG A 10 -10.42 -14.53 21.99
CA ARG A 10 -9.45 -14.02 21.01
C ARG A 10 -8.95 -15.13 20.07
N SER A 11 -8.70 -16.33 20.60
CA SER A 11 -8.30 -17.49 19.79
C SER A 11 -9.41 -18.00 18.84
N ALA A 12 -10.68 -17.89 19.25
CA ALA A 12 -11.82 -18.27 18.42
C ALA A 12 -12.02 -17.25 17.29
N LEU A 13 -11.97 -15.96 17.61
CA LEU A 13 -12.04 -14.87 16.63
C LEU A 13 -10.88 -14.93 15.62
N ALA A 14 -9.67 -15.29 16.06
CA ALA A 14 -8.52 -15.46 15.17
C ALA A 14 -8.71 -16.64 14.20
N ARG A 15 -9.33 -17.73 14.65
CA ARG A 15 -9.68 -18.87 13.79
C ARG A 15 -10.74 -18.51 12.75
N VAL A 16 -11.78 -17.78 13.13
CA VAL A 16 -12.80 -17.30 12.17
C VAL A 16 -12.16 -16.39 11.14
N LEU A 17 -11.32 -15.44 11.56
CA LEU A 17 -10.58 -14.55 10.66
C LEU A 17 -9.70 -15.31 9.67
N ALA A 18 -9.03 -16.38 10.10
CA ALA A 18 -8.17 -17.20 9.26
C ALA A 18 -8.96 -18.00 8.20
N LEU A 19 -10.22 -18.35 8.49
CA LEU A 19 -11.07 -19.15 7.61
C LEU A 19 -11.90 -18.27 6.65
N ASP A 20 -12.53 -17.22 7.17
CA ASP A 20 -13.42 -16.35 6.40
C ASP A 20 -13.45 -14.94 7.01
N ARG A 21 -12.85 -13.99 6.27
CA ARG A 21 -12.80 -12.59 6.65
C ARG A 21 -14.16 -11.92 6.65
N GLN A 22 -15.07 -12.25 5.73
CA GLN A 22 -16.39 -11.63 5.69
C GLN A 22 -17.27 -12.09 6.85
N ALA A 23 -17.24 -13.38 7.17
CA ALA A 23 -17.91 -13.92 8.35
C ALA A 23 -17.35 -13.30 9.65
N TYR A 24 -16.03 -13.09 9.72
CA TYR A 24 -15.40 -12.38 10.83
C TYR A 24 -15.93 -10.95 10.98
N LEU A 25 -15.98 -10.18 9.89
CA LEU A 25 -16.45 -8.79 9.92
C LEU A 25 -17.94 -8.70 10.28
N ALA A 26 -18.78 -9.58 9.76
CA ALA A 26 -20.19 -9.65 10.12
C ALA A 26 -20.37 -9.96 11.62
N MET A 27 -19.67 -10.98 12.13
CA MET A 27 -19.72 -11.38 13.53
C MET A 27 -19.27 -10.26 14.48
N VAL A 28 -18.14 -9.61 14.17
CA VAL A 28 -17.63 -8.52 15.01
C VAL A 28 -18.49 -7.26 14.88
N GLY A 29 -19.10 -7.03 13.72
CA GLY A 29 -20.07 -5.96 13.49
C GLY A 29 -21.32 -6.11 14.37
N GLU A 30 -21.89 -7.31 14.44
CA GLU A 30 -23.03 -7.64 15.34
C GLU A 30 -22.65 -7.50 16.82
N LEU A 31 -21.38 -7.70 17.15
CA LEU A 31 -20.85 -7.60 18.52
C LEU A 31 -20.31 -6.20 18.86
N ALA A 32 -20.49 -5.22 17.96
CA ALA A 32 -20.06 -3.85 18.17
C ALA A 32 -20.67 -3.27 19.46
N GLY A 33 -19.82 -2.80 20.37
CA GLY A 33 -20.22 -2.26 21.68
C GLY A 33 -20.33 -3.30 22.82
N ARG A 34 -20.38 -4.60 22.53
CA ARG A 34 -20.36 -5.67 23.55
C ARG A 34 -18.97 -6.24 23.81
N LEU A 35 -18.06 -6.06 22.86
CA LEU A 35 -16.67 -6.48 22.96
C LEU A 35 -15.73 -5.27 23.00
N PRO A 36 -14.80 -5.21 23.98
CA PRO A 36 -13.74 -4.21 23.94
C PRO A 36 -12.93 -4.38 22.66
N ARG A 37 -12.64 -3.28 21.95
CA ARG A 37 -11.82 -3.33 20.73
C ARG A 37 -10.42 -3.90 20.98
N SER A 38 -9.90 -3.86 22.22
CA SER A 38 -8.66 -4.51 22.66
C SER A 38 -8.66 -6.03 22.58
N GLU A 39 -9.83 -6.66 22.55
CA GLU A 39 -9.96 -8.12 22.46
C GLU A 39 -10.01 -8.63 21.01
N LEU A 40 -10.17 -7.74 20.03
CA LEU A 40 -10.25 -8.11 18.62
C LEU A 40 -8.86 -8.49 18.07
N PRO A 41 -8.69 -9.67 17.46
CA PRO A 41 -7.42 -10.07 16.86
C PRO A 41 -7.05 -9.22 15.63
N ASN A 42 -8.03 -8.68 14.91
CA ASN A 42 -7.82 -7.72 13.82
C ASN A 42 -8.91 -6.65 13.85
N ARG A 43 -8.55 -5.38 13.76
CA ARG A 43 -9.51 -4.26 13.79
C ARG A 43 -9.83 -3.69 12.41
N GLN A 44 -9.16 -4.18 11.36
CA GLN A 44 -9.27 -3.67 10.00
C GLN A 44 -10.64 -4.01 9.39
N GLY A 45 -11.41 -2.97 9.05
CA GLY A 45 -12.77 -3.11 8.51
C GLY A 45 -13.88 -3.15 9.56
N VAL A 46 -13.55 -3.07 10.86
CA VAL A 46 -14.54 -3.00 11.95
C VAL A 46 -14.89 -1.53 12.22
N PRO A 47 -16.13 -1.07 11.98
CA PRO A 47 -16.51 0.33 12.17
C PRO A 47 -16.29 0.77 13.62
N LEU A 48 -15.86 2.02 13.82
CA LEU A 48 -15.74 2.64 15.15
C LEU A 48 -17.13 3.07 15.63
N SER A 49 -17.51 2.67 16.85
CA SER A 49 -18.74 3.18 17.46
C SER A 49 -18.61 4.69 17.70
N PRO A 50 -19.68 5.49 17.45
CA PRO A 50 -19.67 6.93 17.73
C PRO A 50 -19.31 7.18 19.20
N GLY A 51 -18.24 7.94 19.46
CA GLY A 51 -17.78 8.27 20.82
C GLY A 51 -16.64 7.40 21.38
N ALA A 52 -16.17 6.38 20.64
CA ALA A 52 -14.99 5.62 21.05
C ALA A 52 -13.72 6.44 20.79
N SER A 53 -13.05 6.92 21.85
CA SER A 53 -11.73 7.55 21.73
C SER A 53 -10.74 6.57 21.12
N ALA A 54 -9.92 7.02 20.17
CA ALA A 54 -8.76 6.30 19.67
C ALA A 54 -7.74 6.14 20.83
N GLN A 55 -7.98 5.19 21.73
CA GLN A 55 -6.99 4.85 22.73
C GLN A 55 -5.75 4.34 21.99
N ALA A 56 -4.63 4.97 22.33
CA ALA A 56 -3.31 4.75 21.78
C ALA A 56 -3.04 3.24 21.61
N ILE A 57 -2.31 2.93 20.55
CA ILE A 57 -1.77 1.61 20.25
C ILE A 57 -1.04 1.12 21.51
N VAL A 58 -1.71 0.31 22.33
CA VAL A 58 -1.04 -0.45 23.37
C VAL A 58 -0.20 -1.46 22.60
N ARG A 59 1.12 -1.23 22.58
CA ARG A 59 2.08 -2.29 22.28
C ARG A 59 1.82 -3.38 23.31
N ALA A 60 1.07 -4.40 22.92
CA ALA A 60 0.84 -5.55 23.77
C ALA A 60 2.15 -6.32 23.83
N ASP A 61 2.71 -6.48 25.03
CA ASP A 61 3.78 -7.45 25.25
C ASP A 61 3.31 -8.82 24.73
N GLY A 62 4.08 -9.38 23.79
CA GLY A 62 3.75 -10.62 23.09
C GLY A 62 3.01 -10.45 21.74
N ALA A 63 2.96 -9.24 21.17
CA ALA A 63 2.62 -9.08 19.76
C ALA A 63 3.70 -9.75 18.90
N ILE A 64 3.29 -10.63 17.99
CA ILE A 64 4.17 -11.16 16.94
C ILE A 64 4.51 -9.98 16.05
N ASP A 65 5.80 -9.71 15.85
CA ASP A 65 6.22 -8.68 14.91
C ASP A 65 5.66 -9.02 13.53
N ASP A 66 4.97 -8.05 12.91
CA ASP A 66 4.38 -8.21 11.57
C ASP A 66 5.46 -8.47 10.50
N CYS A 67 6.73 -8.22 10.83
CA CYS A 67 7.94 -8.34 10.01
C CYS A 67 9.14 -8.63 10.94
N THR A 68 9.82 -9.76 10.75
CA THR A 68 11.03 -10.19 11.48
C THR A 68 12.33 -9.62 10.90
N LEU A 69 12.30 -8.99 9.72
CA LEU A 69 13.47 -8.34 9.13
C LEU A 69 13.90 -7.09 9.91
N ALA A 70 15.19 -7.03 10.25
CA ALA A 70 15.82 -5.84 10.81
C ALA A 70 15.56 -4.60 9.93
N ASN A 71 15.09 -3.52 10.55
CA ASN A 71 14.84 -2.26 9.85
C ASN A 71 16.10 -1.72 9.19
N VAL A 72 15.98 -1.30 7.94
CA VAL A 72 17.07 -0.70 7.18
C VAL A 72 16.90 0.82 7.20
N THR A 73 18.00 1.54 7.38
CA THR A 73 18.03 3.00 7.25
C THR A 73 18.31 3.36 5.80
N TYR A 74 17.42 4.16 5.20
CA TYR A 74 17.52 4.53 3.79
C TYR A 74 18.35 5.80 3.62
N ALA A 75 19.35 5.77 2.74
CA ALA A 75 20.06 6.98 2.32
C ALA A 75 19.18 7.80 1.38
N GLU A 76 18.75 8.98 1.83
CA GLU A 76 17.92 9.90 1.05
C GLU A 76 18.77 10.88 0.25
N SER A 77 18.50 10.99 -1.05
CA SER A 77 19.00 12.10 -1.86
C SER A 77 18.08 13.32 -1.75
N PRO A 78 18.55 14.54 -2.05
CA PRO A 78 17.69 15.72 -2.10
C PRO A 78 16.48 15.58 -3.04
N LEU A 79 16.67 14.82 -4.13
CA LEU A 79 15.61 14.46 -5.08
C LEU A 79 14.56 13.55 -4.44
N ASP A 80 14.98 12.54 -3.66
CA ASP A 80 14.07 11.66 -2.94
C ASP A 80 13.19 12.45 -1.95
N VAL A 81 13.81 13.40 -1.23
CA VAL A 81 13.11 14.28 -0.29
C VAL A 81 12.10 15.18 -1.02
N LEU A 82 12.48 15.74 -2.16
CA LEU A 82 11.58 16.57 -2.97
C LEU A 82 10.41 15.76 -3.52
N LEU A 83 10.67 14.61 -4.13
CA LEU A 83 9.64 13.73 -4.69
C LEU A 83 8.67 13.25 -3.60
N LEU A 84 9.18 12.88 -2.42
CA LEU A 84 8.34 12.50 -1.29
C LEU A 84 7.45 13.65 -0.82
N ARG A 85 7.96 14.88 -0.77
CA ARG A 85 7.15 16.06 -0.41
C ARG A 85 6.04 16.31 -1.42
N VAL A 86 6.34 16.25 -2.72
CA VAL A 86 5.35 16.44 -3.79
C VAL A 86 4.29 15.33 -3.73
N PHE A 87 4.72 14.08 -3.62
CA PHE A 87 3.81 12.93 -3.50
C PHE A 87 2.88 13.07 -2.31
N ARG A 88 3.44 13.38 -1.12
CA ARG A 88 2.63 13.62 0.09
C ARG A 88 1.67 14.79 -0.07
N ALA A 89 2.07 15.87 -0.72
CA ALA A 89 1.16 16.99 -0.99
C ALA A 89 -0.05 16.55 -1.83
N CYS A 90 0.17 15.77 -2.89
CA CYS A 90 -0.93 15.22 -3.69
C CYS A 90 -1.82 14.27 -2.89
N VAL A 91 -1.24 13.41 -2.04
CA VAL A 91 -2.02 12.51 -1.16
C VAL A 91 -2.89 13.32 -0.19
N ARG A 92 -2.32 14.34 0.48
CA ARG A 92 -3.02 15.19 1.45
C ARG A 92 -4.20 15.92 0.82
N ASP A 93 -4.01 16.44 -0.39
CA ASP A 93 -5.08 17.10 -1.15
C ASP A 93 -6.23 16.13 -1.45
N GLU A 94 -5.93 14.87 -1.78
CA GLU A 94 -6.93 13.86 -2.14
C GLU A 94 -7.67 13.30 -0.90
N ILE A 95 -6.97 13.10 0.23
CA ILE A 95 -7.56 12.50 1.44
C ILE A 95 -8.13 13.53 2.44
N GLY A 96 -7.80 14.82 2.28
CA GLY A 96 -8.23 15.89 3.18
C GLY A 96 -7.68 15.79 4.62
N TYR A 97 -6.53 15.14 4.79
CA TYR A 97 -5.84 14.98 6.07
C TYR A 97 -4.33 15.11 5.88
N ALA A 98 -3.68 15.84 6.79
CA ALA A 98 -2.24 16.01 6.80
C ALA A 98 -1.68 15.55 8.15
N SER A 99 -0.69 14.66 8.10
CA SER A 99 0.05 14.21 9.28
C SER A 99 1.19 15.18 9.61
N ASP A 100 1.38 15.43 10.92
CA ASP A 100 2.50 16.20 11.47
C ASP A 100 3.84 15.44 11.42
N GLN A 101 3.79 14.13 11.18
CA GLN A 101 5.01 13.30 11.12
C GLN A 101 5.83 13.60 9.85
N PRO A 102 7.16 13.59 9.96
CA PRO A 102 8.04 13.87 8.83
C PRO A 102 8.09 12.71 7.84
N ALA A 103 8.53 13.03 6.61
CA ALA A 103 8.93 12.07 5.59
C ALA A 103 7.95 10.89 5.42
N MET A 104 8.47 9.67 5.43
CA MET A 104 7.70 8.45 5.14
C MET A 104 6.76 8.05 6.28
N ALA A 105 7.14 8.34 7.54
CA ALA A 105 6.30 8.06 8.70
C ALA A 105 4.95 8.79 8.61
N GLY A 106 4.96 10.04 8.15
CA GLY A 106 3.71 10.79 7.94
C GLY A 106 2.90 10.33 6.73
N LEU A 107 3.54 9.85 5.65
CA LEU A 107 2.81 9.19 4.55
C LEU A 107 2.12 7.92 5.04
N ALA A 108 2.80 7.11 5.85
CA ALA A 108 2.24 5.91 6.43
C ALA A 108 1.06 6.22 7.37
N GLU A 109 1.14 7.28 8.18
CA GLU A 109 0.04 7.74 9.02
C GLU A 109 -1.16 8.27 8.21
N GLU A 110 -0.90 9.05 7.15
CA GLU A 110 -1.91 9.52 6.20
C GLU A 110 -2.67 8.33 5.58
N GLY A 111 -1.93 7.33 5.08
CA GLY A 111 -2.50 6.12 4.50
C GLY A 111 -3.31 5.27 5.49
N ARG A 112 -2.81 5.10 6.72
CA ARG A 112 -3.54 4.40 7.80
C ARG A 112 -4.83 5.13 8.15
N THR A 113 -4.77 6.46 8.30
CA THR A 113 -5.94 7.28 8.60
C THR A 113 -6.99 7.19 7.50
N TYR A 114 -6.58 7.24 6.24
CA TYR A 114 -7.50 7.09 5.11
C TYR A 114 -8.10 5.67 5.03
N MET A 115 -7.31 4.63 5.31
CA MET A 115 -7.79 3.24 5.33
C MET A 115 -8.94 3.02 6.32
N LEU A 116 -8.97 3.77 7.43
CA LEU A 116 -10.03 3.69 8.43
C LEU A 116 -11.32 4.41 8.01
N ARG A 117 -11.25 5.27 6.99
CA ARG A 117 -12.34 6.16 6.56
C ARG A 117 -12.93 5.78 5.20
N ALA A 118 -12.17 5.05 4.38
CA ALA A 118 -12.49 4.75 2.99
C ALA A 118 -12.55 3.24 2.72
N SER A 119 -13.45 2.85 1.81
CA SER A 119 -13.53 1.49 1.27
C SER A 119 -12.29 1.11 0.46
N GLU A 120 -12.12 -0.19 0.21
CA GLU A 120 -10.98 -0.70 -0.57
C GLU A 120 -10.94 -0.11 -2.00
N ALA A 121 -12.11 0.12 -2.61
CA ALA A 121 -12.21 0.74 -3.94
C ALA A 121 -11.82 2.22 -3.92
N GLU A 122 -12.28 2.99 -2.93
CA GLU A 122 -11.92 4.39 -2.76
C GLU A 122 -10.43 4.57 -2.46
N GLN A 123 -9.83 3.65 -1.69
CA GLN A 123 -8.39 3.61 -1.46
C GLN A 123 -7.59 3.42 -2.74
N GLN A 124 -7.99 2.46 -3.58
CA GLN A 124 -7.34 2.24 -4.86
C GLN A 124 -7.50 3.46 -5.79
N GLN A 125 -8.71 4.04 -5.83
CA GLN A 125 -9.00 5.17 -6.70
C GLN A 125 -8.24 6.44 -6.29
N MET A 126 -8.13 6.71 -4.99
CA MET A 126 -7.31 7.79 -4.43
C MET A 126 -5.87 7.70 -4.94
N VAL A 127 -5.24 6.52 -4.86
CA VAL A 127 -3.86 6.33 -5.30
C VAL A 127 -3.72 6.50 -6.82
N VAL A 128 -4.68 5.97 -7.59
CA VAL A 128 -4.69 6.17 -9.05
C VAL A 128 -4.82 7.65 -9.40
N ASN A 129 -5.66 8.43 -8.69
CA ASN A 129 -5.80 9.87 -8.90
C ASN A 129 -4.50 10.62 -8.58
N VAL A 130 -3.84 10.27 -7.47
CA VAL A 130 -2.54 10.82 -7.09
C VAL A 130 -1.49 10.52 -8.16
N LEU A 131 -1.40 9.28 -8.65
CA LEU A 131 -0.48 8.89 -9.71
C LEU A 131 -0.77 9.65 -11.00
N ARG A 132 -2.04 9.78 -11.41
CA ARG A 132 -2.43 10.58 -12.57
C ARG A 132 -1.97 12.02 -12.42
N ARG A 133 -2.23 12.66 -11.27
CA ARG A 133 -1.84 14.05 -11.00
C ARG A 133 -0.32 14.24 -11.04
N LEU A 134 0.44 13.27 -10.53
CA LEU A 134 1.90 13.29 -10.58
C LEU A 134 2.44 13.13 -12.01
N PHE A 135 1.76 12.34 -12.85
CA PHE A 135 2.13 12.10 -14.24
C PHE A 135 1.51 13.11 -15.24
N THR A 136 0.55 13.94 -14.83
CA THR A 136 -0.08 15.00 -15.64
C THR A 136 0.91 15.88 -16.41
N PRO A 137 2.02 16.40 -15.84
CA PRO A 137 2.94 17.27 -16.58
C PRO A 137 3.63 16.57 -17.78
N VAL A 138 3.69 15.25 -17.80
CA VAL A 138 4.27 14.45 -18.90
C VAL A 138 3.17 13.90 -19.84
N GLY A 139 1.89 14.13 -19.53
CA GLY A 139 0.73 13.80 -20.37
C GLY A 139 0.50 12.29 -20.55
N PRO A 140 -0.51 11.68 -19.90
CA PRO A 140 -0.87 10.28 -20.09
C PRO A 140 -1.06 9.84 -21.56
N PRO A 141 -1.63 10.67 -22.48
CA PRO A 141 -1.71 10.29 -23.88
C PRO A 141 -0.34 10.13 -24.54
N PHE A 142 0.59 11.04 -24.27
CA PHE A 142 1.95 10.97 -24.82
C PHE A 142 2.69 9.76 -24.27
N TYR A 143 2.70 9.57 -22.95
CA TYR A 143 3.39 8.44 -22.33
C TYR A 143 2.78 7.09 -22.73
N ARG A 144 1.46 6.98 -22.80
CA ARG A 144 0.76 5.77 -23.26
C ARG A 144 1.13 5.45 -24.70
N ILE A 145 1.09 6.43 -25.61
CA ILE A 145 1.49 6.23 -27.02
C ILE A 145 2.97 5.81 -27.08
N PHE A 146 3.84 6.53 -26.37
CA PHE A 146 5.27 6.29 -26.35
C PHE A 146 5.63 4.89 -25.81
N MET A 147 5.09 4.50 -24.66
CA MET A 147 5.46 3.25 -23.98
C MET A 147 4.68 2.02 -24.46
N SER A 148 3.40 2.18 -24.82
CA SER A 148 2.54 1.04 -25.18
C SER A 148 2.13 1.00 -26.65
N GLY A 149 2.39 2.07 -27.41
CA GLY A 149 1.95 2.18 -28.80
C GLY A 149 0.43 2.21 -28.95
N ILE A 150 -0.32 2.46 -27.87
CA ILE A 150 -1.78 2.52 -27.92
C ILE A 150 -2.21 3.93 -28.32
N TRP A 151 -2.87 4.05 -29.47
CA TRP A 151 -3.43 5.29 -29.98
C TRP A 151 -4.91 5.11 -30.33
N GLY A 152 -5.80 5.64 -29.48
CA GLY A 152 -7.23 5.38 -29.58
C GLY A 152 -7.53 3.88 -29.43
N GLU A 153 -8.27 3.31 -30.39
CA GLU A 153 -8.57 1.87 -30.47
C GLU A 153 -7.44 1.06 -31.12
N ARG A 154 -6.43 1.71 -31.71
CA ARG A 154 -5.34 1.04 -32.42
C ARG A 154 -4.22 0.69 -31.44
N ARG A 155 -3.81 -0.58 -31.44
CA ARG A 155 -2.70 -1.10 -30.64
C ARG A 155 -1.50 -1.39 -31.55
N LEU A 156 -0.54 -0.46 -31.59
CA LEU A 156 0.70 -0.55 -32.39
C LEU A 156 1.87 -1.17 -31.61
N GLY A 157 1.77 -1.28 -30.28
CA GLY A 157 2.72 -1.98 -29.42
C GLY A 157 2.15 -3.30 -28.85
N PRO A 158 2.87 -4.00 -27.96
CA PRO A 158 3.91 -3.48 -27.08
C PRO A 158 5.28 -3.37 -27.76
N TRP A 159 6.00 -2.28 -27.46
CA TRP A 159 7.38 -2.15 -27.88
C TRP A 159 8.27 -3.10 -27.07
N PHE A 160 9.14 -3.85 -27.73
CA PHE A 160 10.04 -4.81 -27.06
C PHE A 160 10.95 -4.16 -26.01
N TRP A 161 11.28 -2.87 -26.19
CA TRP A 161 12.14 -2.11 -25.28
C TRP A 161 11.40 -1.52 -24.08
N ALA A 162 10.06 -1.41 -24.11
CA ALA A 162 9.30 -0.68 -23.09
C ALA A 162 9.42 -1.26 -21.68
N PRO A 163 9.35 -2.59 -21.46
CA PRO A 163 9.57 -3.18 -20.15
C PRO A 163 10.99 -2.92 -19.62
N ALA A 164 12.01 -3.08 -20.47
CA ALA A 164 13.41 -2.87 -20.11
C ALA A 164 13.71 -1.40 -19.77
N LEU A 165 13.20 -0.46 -20.57
CA LEU A 165 13.34 0.96 -20.27
C LEU A 165 12.65 1.32 -18.95
N THR A 166 11.44 0.78 -18.73
CA THR A 166 10.70 1.01 -17.49
C THR A 166 11.49 0.53 -16.29
N SER A 167 12.09 -0.68 -16.32
CA SER A 167 12.86 -1.19 -15.19
C SER A 167 14.14 -0.38 -14.90
N TRP A 168 14.71 0.27 -15.91
CA TRP A 168 15.90 1.12 -15.74
C TRP A 168 15.56 2.52 -15.23
N VAL A 169 14.43 3.09 -15.66
CA VAL A 169 14.01 4.45 -15.27
C VAL A 169 13.27 4.46 -13.93
N THR A 170 12.50 3.41 -13.63
CA THR A 170 11.69 3.31 -12.40
C THR A 170 12.48 3.55 -11.12
N PRO A 171 13.70 3.00 -10.91
CA PRO A 171 14.49 3.26 -9.71
C PRO A 171 14.75 4.75 -9.46
N LEU A 172 14.88 5.58 -10.50
CA LEU A 172 15.13 7.01 -10.33
C LEU A 172 13.93 7.75 -9.70
N PHE A 173 12.72 7.34 -10.04
CA PHE A 173 11.48 8.03 -9.62
C PHE A 173 10.73 7.32 -8.51
N PHE A 174 10.96 6.03 -8.27
CA PHE A 174 10.25 5.27 -7.24
C PHE A 174 11.12 4.91 -6.03
N LYS A 175 12.45 5.15 -6.08
CA LYS A 175 13.35 4.87 -4.95
C LYS A 175 12.90 5.55 -3.66
N PHE A 176 12.37 6.77 -3.73
CA PHE A 176 11.87 7.46 -2.55
C PHE A 176 10.72 6.71 -1.83
N LEU A 177 9.89 5.96 -2.57
CA LEU A 177 8.75 5.18 -2.04
C LEU A 177 9.12 3.76 -1.63
N VAL A 178 9.77 3.02 -2.53
CA VAL A 178 10.02 1.59 -2.35
C VAL A 178 11.41 1.29 -1.82
N GLY A 179 12.36 2.23 -1.90
CA GLY A 179 13.76 2.00 -1.53
C GLY A 179 14.64 1.61 -2.72
N PRO A 180 15.90 1.19 -2.46
CA PRO A 180 16.83 0.80 -3.51
C PRO A 180 16.26 -0.39 -4.29
N SER A 181 16.37 -0.30 -5.61
CA SER A 181 15.85 -1.31 -6.52
C SER A 181 16.79 -1.50 -7.70
N THR A 182 16.93 -2.76 -8.11
CA THR A 182 17.84 -3.18 -9.17
C THR A 182 17.06 -3.83 -10.30
N PRO A 183 17.36 -3.50 -11.57
CA PRO A 183 16.77 -4.20 -12.71
C PRO A 183 17.02 -5.71 -12.60
N ASN A 184 16.01 -6.51 -12.95
CA ASN A 184 16.09 -7.97 -12.97
C ASN A 184 15.24 -8.54 -14.12
N TYR A 185 15.22 -9.86 -14.22
CA TYR A 185 14.33 -10.60 -15.11
C TYR A 185 12.90 -10.60 -14.59
N ARG A 186 11.96 -10.64 -15.52
CA ARG A 186 10.54 -10.89 -15.29
C ARG A 186 10.29 -12.38 -15.05
N ALA A 187 9.06 -12.72 -14.68
CA ALA A 187 8.64 -14.11 -14.47
C ALA A 187 8.72 -14.99 -15.73
N ASP A 188 8.71 -14.40 -16.93
CA ASP A 188 8.89 -15.07 -18.21
C ASP A 188 10.36 -15.22 -18.65
N GLY A 189 11.31 -14.74 -17.84
CA GLY A 189 12.74 -14.80 -18.15
C GLY A 189 13.26 -13.66 -19.04
N GLU A 190 12.39 -12.74 -19.46
CA GLU A 190 12.76 -11.57 -20.27
C GLU A 190 13.20 -10.38 -19.40
N LEU A 191 13.93 -9.43 -19.99
CA LEU A 191 14.32 -8.19 -19.32
C LEU A 191 13.11 -7.29 -19.05
N GLY A 192 13.19 -6.47 -18.00
CA GLY A 192 12.12 -5.54 -17.62
C GLY A 192 11.46 -5.83 -16.27
N GLY A 193 12.08 -6.70 -15.46
CA GLY A 193 11.74 -6.90 -14.07
C GLY A 193 12.50 -5.93 -13.17
N LEU A 194 12.03 -5.79 -11.93
CA LEU A 194 12.68 -5.00 -10.91
C LEU A 194 12.61 -5.74 -9.58
N VAL A 195 13.75 -5.84 -8.88
CA VAL A 195 13.80 -6.36 -7.52
C VAL A 195 14.06 -5.19 -6.57
N VAL A 196 13.23 -5.11 -5.54
CA VAL A 196 13.40 -4.19 -4.42
C VAL A 196 13.95 -5.01 -3.26
N GLU A 197 15.11 -4.62 -2.72
CA GLU A 197 15.75 -5.36 -1.63
C GLU A 197 14.89 -5.34 -0.37
N LYS A 198 14.52 -4.13 0.08
CA LYS A 198 13.60 -3.94 1.19
C LYS A 198 12.66 -2.77 0.93
N CYS A 199 11.36 -3.07 0.90
CA CYS A 199 10.33 -2.08 0.61
C CYS A 199 10.19 -1.06 1.76
N ARG A 200 10.59 0.18 1.49
CA ARG A 200 10.54 1.28 2.46
C ARG A 200 9.12 1.55 2.94
N PHE A 201 8.15 1.64 2.03
CA PHE A 201 6.75 1.85 2.41
C PHE A 201 6.19 0.71 3.26
N LEU A 202 6.53 -0.56 2.96
CA LEU A 202 6.07 -1.70 3.75
C LEU A 202 6.70 -1.69 5.16
N GLN A 203 8.00 -1.37 5.27
CA GLN A 203 8.71 -1.24 6.54
C GLN A 203 8.07 -0.16 7.44
N GLU A 204 7.84 1.03 6.89
CA GLU A 204 7.31 2.17 7.66
C GLU A 204 5.82 2.05 7.98
N SER A 205 5.05 1.44 7.07
CA SER A 205 3.61 1.21 7.29
C SER A 205 3.33 0.04 8.21
N GLY A 206 4.19 -0.99 8.24
CA GLY A 206 4.01 -2.20 9.03
C GLY A 206 2.66 -2.89 8.78
N CYS A 207 2.01 -2.64 7.64
CA CYS A 207 0.64 -3.09 7.38
C CYS A 207 0.52 -3.68 5.99
N LYS A 208 0.35 -5.02 5.93
CA LYS A 208 0.15 -5.77 4.68
C LYS A 208 -1.06 -5.26 3.90
N GLY A 209 -2.14 -4.89 4.61
CA GLY A 209 -3.34 -4.31 4.00
C GLY A 209 -3.07 -2.98 3.29
N LEU A 210 -2.25 -2.10 3.88
CA LEU A 210 -1.87 -0.84 3.25
C LEU A 210 -1.04 -1.08 1.97
N CYS A 211 -0.10 -2.02 2.03
CA CYS A 211 0.70 -2.41 0.86
C CYS A 211 -0.17 -2.96 -0.28
N VAL A 212 -1.15 -3.83 0.02
CA VAL A 212 -2.02 -4.42 -1.01
C VAL A 212 -2.95 -3.37 -1.64
N HIS A 213 -3.67 -2.61 -0.82
CA HIS A 213 -4.76 -1.75 -1.31
C HIS A 213 -4.32 -0.34 -1.71
N GLN A 214 -3.21 0.18 -1.18
CA GLN A 214 -2.73 1.53 -1.47
C GLN A 214 -1.40 1.57 -2.23
N CYS A 215 -0.77 0.42 -2.52
CA CYS A 215 0.44 0.37 -3.34
C CYS A 215 0.29 -0.63 -4.50
N LYS A 216 0.15 -1.93 -4.22
CA LYS A 216 0.14 -3.00 -5.23
C LYS A 216 -1.00 -2.87 -6.24
N LEU A 217 -2.24 -3.07 -5.80
CA LEU A 217 -3.40 -3.09 -6.70
C LEU A 217 -3.56 -1.79 -7.50
N PRO A 218 -3.48 -0.59 -6.88
CA PRO A 218 -3.62 0.64 -7.64
C PRO A 218 -2.46 0.88 -8.61
N ALA A 219 -1.21 0.50 -8.28
CA ALA A 219 -0.10 0.59 -9.22
C ALA A 219 -0.31 -0.32 -10.43
N GLN A 220 -0.69 -1.59 -10.21
CA GLN A 220 -0.98 -2.52 -11.31
C GLN A 220 -2.09 -1.99 -12.22
N ARG A 221 -3.14 -1.42 -11.61
CA ARG A 221 -4.24 -0.80 -12.35
C ARG A 221 -3.78 0.40 -13.18
N PHE A 222 -3.05 1.33 -12.59
CA PHE A 222 -2.51 2.50 -13.28
C PHE A 222 -1.60 2.12 -14.45
N PHE A 223 -0.71 1.16 -14.25
CA PHE A 223 0.19 0.68 -15.31
C PHE A 223 -0.58 0.03 -16.47
N ALA A 224 -1.60 -0.78 -16.17
CA ALA A 224 -2.41 -1.45 -17.19
C ALA A 224 -3.36 -0.46 -17.92
N GLU A 225 -4.13 0.33 -17.17
CA GLU A 225 -5.19 1.19 -17.70
C GLU A 225 -4.64 2.48 -18.29
N ASP A 226 -3.75 3.18 -17.59
CA ASP A 226 -3.24 4.48 -18.01
C ASP A 226 -2.00 4.34 -18.90
N LEU A 227 -0.99 3.57 -18.47
CA LEU A 227 0.28 3.46 -19.21
C LEU A 227 0.26 2.42 -20.33
N GLY A 228 -0.67 1.47 -20.30
CA GLY A 228 -0.82 0.41 -21.31
C GLY A 228 0.23 -0.71 -21.20
N LEU A 229 0.88 -0.85 -20.04
CA LEU A 229 1.88 -1.89 -19.76
C LEU A 229 1.43 -2.74 -18.56
N PRO A 230 1.14 -4.04 -18.72
CA PRO A 230 0.72 -4.86 -17.59
C PRO A 230 1.87 -5.04 -16.59
N LEU A 231 1.65 -4.63 -15.34
CA LEU A 231 2.58 -4.76 -14.23
C LEU A 231 2.12 -5.86 -13.26
N THR A 232 3.06 -6.73 -12.87
CA THR A 232 2.84 -7.71 -11.80
C THR A 232 3.74 -7.40 -10.62
N VAL A 233 3.15 -7.16 -9.45
CA VAL A 233 3.90 -6.91 -8.20
C VAL A 233 3.69 -8.07 -7.24
N SER A 234 4.78 -8.72 -6.84
CA SER A 234 4.78 -9.82 -5.87
C SER A 234 5.60 -9.42 -4.64
N PRO A 235 4.99 -8.78 -3.63
CA PRO A 235 5.67 -8.44 -2.40
C PRO A 235 5.94 -9.72 -1.58
N ASN A 236 7.14 -9.80 -0.98
CA ASN A 236 7.39 -10.81 0.03
C ASN A 236 6.87 -10.30 1.39
N PHE A 237 5.94 -11.03 2.00
CA PHE A 237 5.38 -10.75 3.32
C PHE A 237 5.86 -11.73 4.40
N GLU A 238 6.56 -12.78 3.98
CA GLU A 238 7.26 -13.71 4.85
C GLU A 238 8.67 -13.16 4.97
N THR A 239 8.86 -12.26 5.94
CA THR A 239 10.16 -11.73 6.39
C THR A 239 9.90 -10.37 6.97
#